data_AF-A0A8H7UUL5-F1
#
_entry.id   AF-A0A8H7UUL5-F1
#
_cell.length_a   1.000
_cell.length_b   1.000
_cell.length_c   1.000
_cell.angle_alpha   90.00
_cell.angle_beta   90.00
_cell.angle_gamma   90.00
#
_symmetry.space_group_name_H-M   'P 1'
#
loop_
_entity.id
_entity.type
_entity.pdbx_description
1 polymer ?
#
loop_
_entity_poly.entity_id
_entity_poly.type
_entity_poly.pdbx_seq_one_letter_code
_entity_poly.pdbx_strand_id
1 'polypeptide(L)'
;MPNTTFSNCCARFLEDPLSAAKILVPSVAIEVILHKKLWQKTSLRDLTLYLAIVNTYWFATTLNLSFLETPLFLQSPHLSDQQKLDCGRQRFNWLNKIEIMVGVLGLDLYCEWRKRIIDNNGFVDGYLAKSIWIPATVTAIQAVYLLPTLNKKAKQINRTGHEDEQFPKAHRAYIGFETVKIVGLAVAGLRFGKMLTL
;
A
#
# COMPACT_ATOMS: atom_id res chain seq x y z
N MET A 1 35.68 -14.97 0.85
CA MET A 1 34.88 -15.39 -0.32
C MET A 1 34.49 -14.15 -1.09
N PRO A 2 34.67 -14.08 -2.41
CA PRO A 2 34.25 -12.92 -3.18
C PRO A 2 32.73 -12.77 -3.04
N ASN A 3 32.27 -11.63 -2.51
CA ASN A 3 30.87 -11.24 -2.44
C ASN A 3 30.34 -11.08 -3.87
N THR A 4 29.93 -12.17 -4.50
CA THR A 4 29.10 -12.12 -5.70
C THR A 4 27.72 -11.65 -5.26
N THR A 5 27.51 -10.33 -5.25
CA THR A 5 26.18 -9.74 -5.14
C THR A 5 25.36 -10.22 -6.33
N PHE A 6 24.63 -11.33 -6.15
CA PHE A 6 23.55 -11.76 -7.02
C PHE A 6 22.40 -10.75 -6.90
N SER A 7 22.58 -9.58 -7.50
CA SER A 7 21.51 -8.61 -7.67
C SER A 7 20.68 -9.06 -8.87
N ASN A 8 19.67 -9.88 -8.58
CA ASN A 8 18.69 -10.31 -9.59
C ASN A 8 17.82 -9.11 -10.04
N CYS A 9 17.19 -9.24 -11.21
CA CYS A 9 16.39 -8.14 -11.79
C CYS A 9 15.29 -7.63 -10.84
N CYS A 10 14.69 -8.52 -10.04
CA CYS A 10 13.68 -8.18 -9.06
C CYS A 10 14.22 -7.27 -7.96
N ALA A 11 15.38 -7.58 -7.38
CA ALA A 11 16.00 -6.74 -6.35
C ALA A 11 16.32 -5.34 -6.92
N ARG A 12 16.88 -5.27 -8.14
CA ARG A 12 17.14 -3.96 -8.79
C ARG A 12 15.86 -3.16 -9.01
N PHE A 13 14.80 -3.81 -9.45
CA PHE A 13 13.50 -3.19 -9.63
C PHE A 13 12.92 -2.68 -8.31
N LEU A 14 13.00 -3.46 -7.23
CA LEU A 14 12.45 -3.06 -5.94
C LEU A 14 13.16 -1.86 -5.33
N GLU A 15 14.45 -1.73 -5.61
CA GLU A 15 15.28 -0.66 -5.07
C GLU A 15 15.33 0.60 -5.93
N ASP A 16 14.82 0.53 -7.16
CA ASP A 16 14.78 1.66 -8.06
C ASP A 16 13.82 2.74 -7.51
N PRO A 17 14.30 3.98 -7.31
CA PRO A 17 13.46 5.08 -6.83
C PRO A 17 12.28 5.39 -7.76
N LEU A 18 12.35 5.05 -9.04
CA LEU A 18 11.28 5.22 -10.02
C LEU A 18 10.36 4.00 -10.12
N SER A 19 10.61 2.93 -9.36
CA SER A 19 9.81 1.71 -9.43
C SER A 19 8.34 1.94 -9.08
N ALA A 20 8.05 2.87 -8.16
CA ALA A 20 6.68 3.28 -7.86
C ALA A 20 5.96 3.84 -9.10
N ALA A 21 6.63 4.73 -9.86
CA ALA A 21 6.09 5.27 -11.11
C ALA A 21 5.98 4.18 -12.20
N LYS A 22 6.97 3.28 -12.28
CA LYS A 22 6.97 2.13 -13.20
C LYS A 22 5.84 1.14 -12.95
N ILE A 23 5.29 1.09 -11.74
CA ILE A 23 4.05 0.33 -11.43
C ILE A 23 2.81 1.20 -11.66
N LEU A 24 2.81 2.44 -11.19
CA LEU A 24 1.66 3.33 -11.29
C LEU A 24 1.18 3.51 -12.74
N VAL A 25 2.10 3.78 -13.68
CA VAL A 25 1.76 4.04 -15.09
C VAL A 25 1.04 2.84 -15.74
N PRO A 26 1.58 1.62 -15.73
CA PRO A 26 0.87 0.48 -16.30
C PRO A 26 -0.40 0.14 -15.51
N SER A 27 -0.44 0.31 -14.19
CA SER A 27 -1.67 0.12 -13.40
C SER A 27 -2.79 1.05 -13.85
N VAL A 28 -2.50 2.33 -14.03
CA VAL A 28 -3.48 3.31 -14.53
C VAL A 28 -3.90 2.97 -15.97
N ALA A 29 -2.96 2.59 -16.83
CA ALA A 29 -3.29 2.21 -18.20
C ALA A 29 -4.21 0.99 -18.26
N ILE A 30 -3.96 -0.03 -17.44
CA ILE A 30 -4.81 -1.20 -17.30
C ILE A 30 -6.18 -0.78 -16.75
N GLU A 31 -6.24 0.03 -15.69
CA GLU A 31 -7.52 0.49 -15.14
C GLU A 31 -8.34 1.31 -16.12
N VAL A 32 -7.73 2.17 -16.95
CA VAL A 32 -8.48 2.89 -17.99
C VAL A 32 -9.17 1.92 -18.97
N ILE A 33 -8.53 0.78 -19.27
CA ILE A 33 -9.13 -0.26 -20.12
C ILE A 33 -10.24 -1.00 -19.36
N LEU A 34 -10.00 -1.39 -18.10
CA LEU A 34 -10.98 -2.09 -17.27
C LEU A 34 -12.21 -1.21 -17.00
N HIS A 35 -12.02 0.07 -16.70
CA HIS A 35 -13.07 1.06 -16.49
C HIS A 35 -14.07 1.10 -17.64
N LYS A 36 -13.56 1.27 -18.87
CA LYS A 36 -14.39 1.35 -20.08
C LYS A 36 -15.06 0.03 -20.43
N LYS A 37 -14.39 -1.10 -20.20
CA LYS A 37 -14.88 -2.41 -20.63
C LYS A 37 -15.78 -3.10 -19.60
N LEU A 38 -15.47 -2.96 -18.32
CA LEU A 38 -16.06 -3.68 -17.20
C LEU A 38 -16.82 -2.73 -16.28
N TRP A 39 -16.15 -1.80 -15.59
CA TRP A 39 -16.73 -1.06 -14.46
C TRP A 39 -17.97 -0.25 -14.83
N GLN A 40 -18.00 0.37 -16.02
CA GLN A 40 -19.18 1.09 -16.50
C GLN A 40 -20.39 0.19 -16.75
N LYS A 41 -20.21 -1.11 -16.97
CA LYS A 41 -21.30 -2.08 -17.23
C LYS A 41 -21.68 -2.87 -15.98
N THR A 42 -20.82 -2.90 -14.98
CA THR A 42 -21.02 -3.58 -13.70
C THR A 42 -22.19 -2.97 -12.93
N SER A 43 -22.94 -3.76 -12.15
CA SER A 43 -24.05 -3.22 -11.34
C SER A 43 -23.51 -2.46 -10.11
N LEU A 44 -24.34 -1.60 -9.50
CA LEU A 44 -23.95 -0.90 -8.27
C LEU A 44 -23.66 -1.87 -7.12
N ARG A 45 -24.41 -2.97 -7.03
CA ARG A 45 -24.20 -4.04 -6.03
C ARG A 45 -22.85 -4.72 -6.22
N ASP A 46 -22.49 -5.03 -7.46
CA ASP A 46 -21.20 -5.66 -7.76
C ASP A 46 -20.02 -4.70 -7.51
N LEU A 47 -20.14 -3.42 -7.86
CA LEU A 47 -19.14 -2.41 -7.50
C LEU A 47 -18.95 -2.31 -5.98
N THR A 48 -20.06 -2.36 -5.23
CA THR A 48 -20.04 -2.37 -3.75
C THR A 48 -19.33 -3.62 -3.22
N LEU A 49 -19.58 -4.80 -3.83
CA LEU A 49 -18.91 -6.05 -3.49
C LEU A 49 -17.40 -5.97 -3.78
N TYR A 50 -17.00 -5.48 -4.96
CA TYR A 50 -15.60 -5.33 -5.30
C TYR A 50 -14.89 -4.35 -4.38
N LEU A 51 -15.53 -3.24 -4.02
CA LEU A 51 -14.99 -2.31 -3.02
C LEU A 51 -14.82 -2.96 -1.66
N ALA A 52 -15.79 -3.75 -1.19
CA ALA A 52 -15.66 -4.49 0.07
C ALA A 52 -14.48 -5.47 0.02
N ILE A 53 -14.34 -6.23 -1.07
CA ILE A 53 -13.26 -7.22 -1.26
C ILE A 53 -11.90 -6.52 -1.32
N VAL A 54 -11.74 -5.51 -2.17
CA VAL A 54 -10.48 -4.80 -2.40
C VAL A 54 -9.98 -4.16 -1.09
N ASN A 55 -10.86 -3.48 -0.35
CA ASN A 55 -10.47 -2.86 0.92
C ASN A 55 -10.13 -3.89 1.99
N THR A 56 -10.87 -4.99 2.07
CA THR A 56 -10.60 -6.06 3.06
C THR A 56 -9.31 -6.81 2.73
N TYR A 57 -9.05 -7.08 1.45
CA TYR A 57 -7.80 -7.68 0.97
C TYR A 57 -6.60 -6.80 1.27
N TRP A 58 -6.71 -5.51 0.98
CA TRP A 58 -5.66 -4.54 1.26
C TRP A 58 -5.40 -4.45 2.76
N PHE A 59 -6.46 -4.32 3.57
CA PHE A 59 -6.37 -4.34 5.03
C PHE A 59 -5.64 -5.58 5.53
N ALA A 60 -6.08 -6.77 5.11
CA ALA A 60 -5.54 -8.04 5.58
C ALA A 60 -4.05 -8.18 5.23
N THR A 61 -3.67 -7.80 4.00
CA THR A 61 -2.29 -7.90 3.52
C THR A 61 -1.38 -6.93 4.26
N THR A 62 -1.80 -5.67 4.43
CA THR A 62 -1.04 -4.65 5.17
C THR A 62 -0.94 -5.01 6.65
N LEU A 63 -2.05 -5.43 7.29
CA LEU A 63 -2.05 -5.85 8.69
C LEU A 63 -1.10 -7.04 8.91
N ASN A 64 -1.22 -8.06 8.07
CA ASN A 64 -0.42 -9.27 8.19
C ASN A 64 1.07 -8.97 8.02
N LEU A 65 1.46 -8.34 6.91
CA LEU A 65 2.87 -8.07 6.64
C LEU A 65 3.42 -7.04 7.64
N SER A 66 2.82 -5.86 7.73
CA SER A 66 3.39 -4.73 8.48
C SER A 66 3.33 -4.92 10.00
N PHE A 67 2.26 -5.48 10.55
CA PHE A 67 2.03 -5.52 12.01
C PHE A 67 2.17 -6.90 12.65
N LEU A 68 1.80 -7.98 11.95
CA LEU A 68 1.89 -9.33 12.53
C LEU A 68 3.26 -9.97 12.24
N GLU A 69 3.67 -9.94 10.98
CA GLU A 69 4.88 -10.62 10.53
C GLU A 69 6.15 -9.82 10.85
N THR A 70 6.17 -8.50 10.65
CA THR A 70 7.40 -7.70 10.90
C THR A 70 7.96 -7.89 12.31
N PRO A 71 7.16 -7.74 13.39
CA PRO A 71 7.69 -7.85 14.74
C PRO A 71 8.24 -9.25 15.01
N LEU A 72 7.56 -10.30 14.53
CA LEU A 72 8.01 -11.68 14.65
C LEU A 72 9.35 -11.90 13.92
N PHE A 73 9.47 -11.38 12.69
CA PHE A 73 10.68 -11.45 11.90
C PHE A 73 11.86 -10.73 12.58
N LEU A 74 11.62 -9.54 13.14
CA LEU A 74 12.66 -8.76 13.84
C LEU A 74 13.15 -9.43 15.13
N GLN A 75 12.32 -10.26 15.76
CA GLN A 75 12.67 -11.05 16.95
C GLN A 75 13.49 -12.30 16.64
N SER A 76 13.73 -12.62 15.36
CA SER A 76 14.52 -13.80 14.99
C SER A 76 15.95 -13.71 15.56
N PRO A 77 16.38 -14.70 16.40
CA PRO A 77 17.69 -14.67 17.06
C PRO A 77 18.84 -14.98 16.11
N HIS A 78 18.56 -15.58 14.95
CA HIS A 78 19.59 -16.07 14.02
C HIS A 78 19.91 -15.06 12.91
N LEU A 79 19.18 -13.95 12.84
CA LEU A 79 19.39 -12.91 11.84
C LEU A 79 20.18 -11.75 12.46
N SER A 80 21.21 -11.29 11.76
CA SER A 80 21.90 -10.05 12.12
C SER A 80 21.02 -8.83 11.84
N ASP A 81 21.30 -7.71 12.51
CA ASP A 81 20.53 -6.48 12.32
C ASP A 81 20.59 -5.97 10.88
N GLN A 82 21.73 -6.16 10.20
CA GLN A 82 21.89 -5.82 8.78
C GLN A 82 20.99 -6.66 7.87
N GLN A 83 20.89 -7.97 8.16
CA GLN A 83 20.00 -8.88 7.43
C GLN A 83 18.54 -8.48 7.65
N LYS A 84 18.16 -8.19 8.90
CA LYS A 84 16.81 -7.73 9.26
C LYS A 84 16.45 -6.44 8.53
N LEU A 85 17.36 -5.47 8.52
CA LEU A 85 17.17 -4.18 7.87
C LEU A 85 17.04 -4.32 6.35
N ASP A 86 17.87 -5.15 5.71
CA ASP A 86 17.80 -5.35 4.26
C ASP A 86 16.55 -6.12 3.82
N CYS A 87 16.17 -7.18 4.54
CA CYS A 87 14.92 -7.90 4.29
C CYS A 87 13.71 -6.98 4.46
N GLY A 88 13.65 -6.21 5.56
CA GLY A 88 12.58 -5.23 5.78
C GLY A 88 12.49 -4.24 4.62
N ARG A 89 13.63 -3.67 4.20
CA ARG A 89 13.72 -2.76 3.06
C ARG A 89 13.13 -3.37 1.80
N GLN A 90 13.54 -4.57 1.40
CA GLN A 90 13.02 -5.21 0.19
C GLN A 90 11.52 -5.51 0.30
N ARG A 91 11.06 -6.02 1.45
CA ARG A 91 9.67 -6.38 1.68
C ARG A 91 8.72 -5.19 1.65
N PHE A 92 9.05 -4.09 2.32
CA PHE A 92 8.22 -2.87 2.29
C PHE A 92 8.21 -2.21 0.92
N ASN A 93 9.34 -2.27 0.20
CA ASN A 93 9.38 -1.85 -1.19
C ASN A 93 8.44 -2.69 -2.08
N TRP A 94 8.40 -4.01 -1.89
CA TRP A 94 7.51 -4.91 -2.61
C TRP A 94 6.03 -4.64 -2.27
N LEU A 95 5.71 -4.57 -0.98
CA LEU A 95 4.36 -4.28 -0.50
C LEU A 95 3.83 -2.97 -1.09
N ASN A 96 4.61 -1.88 -1.01
CA ASN A 96 4.19 -0.59 -1.55
C ASN A 96 3.80 -0.63 -3.03
N LYS A 97 4.42 -1.51 -3.83
CA LYS A 97 4.09 -1.65 -5.26
C LYS A 97 2.75 -2.33 -5.45
N ILE A 98 2.48 -3.38 -4.68
CA ILE A 98 1.14 -4.01 -4.64
C ILE A 98 0.11 -2.99 -4.18
N GLU A 99 0.40 -2.23 -3.12
CA GLU A 99 -0.51 -1.21 -2.59
C GLU A 99 -0.81 -0.10 -3.59
N ILE A 100 0.16 0.32 -4.42
CA ILE A 100 -0.10 1.24 -5.53
C ILE A 100 -1.13 0.63 -6.49
N MET A 101 -0.93 -0.61 -6.93
CA MET A 101 -1.84 -1.27 -7.87
C MET A 101 -3.27 -1.35 -7.29
N VAL A 102 -3.38 -1.84 -6.06
CA VAL A 102 -4.66 -2.02 -5.35
C VAL A 102 -5.30 -0.66 -5.04
N GLY A 103 -4.50 0.36 -4.74
CA GLY A 103 -4.96 1.72 -4.52
C GLY A 103 -5.55 2.37 -5.76
N VAL A 104 -4.92 2.19 -6.93
CA VAL A 104 -5.47 2.68 -8.21
C VAL A 104 -6.81 1.99 -8.51
N LEU A 105 -6.86 0.66 -8.42
CA LEU A 105 -8.10 -0.12 -8.62
C LEU A 105 -9.20 0.35 -7.65
N GLY A 106 -8.89 0.46 -6.37
CA GLY A 106 -9.86 0.85 -5.33
C GLY A 106 -10.40 2.27 -5.54
N LEU A 107 -9.55 3.21 -5.96
CA LEU A 107 -9.97 4.58 -6.27
C LEU A 107 -10.87 4.65 -7.50
N ASP A 108 -10.54 3.92 -8.56
CA ASP A 108 -11.33 3.91 -9.79
C ASP A 108 -12.73 3.32 -9.53
N LEU A 109 -12.79 2.14 -8.88
CA LEU A 109 -14.03 1.52 -8.45
C LEU A 109 -14.87 2.47 -7.58
N TYR A 110 -14.22 3.19 -6.65
CA TYR A 110 -14.91 4.14 -5.78
C TYR A 110 -15.45 5.34 -6.55
N CYS A 111 -14.71 5.86 -7.53
CA CYS A 111 -15.15 6.99 -8.35
C CYS A 111 -16.37 6.61 -9.20
N GLU A 112 -16.35 5.43 -9.82
CA GLU A 112 -17.49 4.92 -10.59
C GLU A 112 -18.71 4.64 -9.68
N TRP A 113 -18.49 4.02 -8.52
CA TRP A 113 -19.53 3.79 -7.53
C TRP A 113 -20.15 5.10 -7.03
N ARG A 114 -19.31 6.07 -6.64
CA ARG A 114 -19.72 7.38 -6.15
C ARG A 114 -20.50 8.15 -7.19
N LYS A 115 -20.06 8.13 -8.45
CA LYS A 115 -20.75 8.77 -9.56
C LYS A 115 -22.19 8.27 -9.66
N ARG A 116 -22.40 6.95 -9.65
CA ARG A 116 -23.75 6.36 -9.73
C ARG A 116 -24.64 6.73 -8.57
N ILE A 117 -24.09 6.78 -7.35
CA ILE A 117 -24.85 7.23 -6.18
C ILE A 117 -25.32 8.67 -6.39
N ILE A 118 -24.42 9.56 -6.82
CA ILE A 118 -24.74 10.99 -7.04
C ILE A 118 -25.74 11.16 -8.19
N ASP A 119 -25.55 10.46 -9.31
CA ASP A 119 -26.44 10.51 -10.49
C ASP A 119 -27.88 10.08 -10.15
N ASN A 120 -28.07 9.28 -9.09
CA ASN A 120 -29.37 8.84 -8.59
C ASN A 120 -29.83 9.63 -7.34
N ASN A 121 -29.33 10.86 -7.14
CA ASN A 121 -29.64 11.74 -5.99
C ASN A 121 -29.35 11.12 -4.62
N GLY A 122 -28.46 10.13 -4.55
CA GLY A 122 -28.00 9.54 -3.31
C GLY A 122 -26.93 10.41 -2.63
N PHE A 123 -26.66 10.08 -1.36
CA PHE A 123 -25.68 10.78 -0.53
C PHE A 123 -24.50 9.87 -0.21
N VAL A 124 -23.28 10.40 -0.34
CA VAL A 124 -22.06 9.71 0.08
C VAL A 124 -21.55 10.36 1.36
N ASP A 125 -21.55 9.58 2.43
CA ASP A 125 -21.03 9.99 3.74
C ASP A 125 -19.56 10.43 3.65
N GLY A 126 -19.25 11.59 4.22
CA GLY A 126 -17.90 12.14 4.26
C GLY A 126 -16.91 11.24 5.01
N TYR A 127 -17.37 10.46 6.00
CA TYR A 127 -16.51 9.48 6.66
C TYR A 127 -16.14 8.32 5.74
N LEU A 128 -17.09 7.82 4.94
CA LEU A 128 -16.83 6.79 3.94
C LEU A 128 -15.84 7.30 2.87
N ALA A 129 -16.06 8.52 2.37
CA ALA A 129 -15.14 9.13 1.40
C ALA A 129 -13.71 9.23 1.96
N LYS A 130 -13.56 9.75 3.18
CA LYS A 130 -12.25 9.82 3.85
C LYS A 130 -11.62 8.44 4.03
N SER A 131 -12.41 7.42 4.39
CA SER A 131 -11.90 6.06 4.59
C SER A 131 -11.30 5.43 3.33
N ILE A 132 -11.69 5.88 2.13
CA ILE A 132 -11.10 5.47 0.85
C ILE A 132 -9.90 6.35 0.47
N TRP A 133 -10.03 7.67 0.60
CA TRP A 133 -8.96 8.59 0.18
C TRP A 133 -7.72 8.53 1.06
N ILE A 134 -7.89 8.31 2.37
CA ILE A 134 -6.79 8.27 3.33
C ILE A 134 -5.79 7.14 2.97
N PRO A 135 -6.18 5.86 2.84
CA PRO A 135 -5.26 4.79 2.46
C PRO A 135 -4.45 5.08 1.20
N ALA A 136 -5.11 5.54 0.13
CA ALA A 136 -4.45 5.87 -1.12
C ALA A 136 -3.46 7.04 -0.97
N THR A 137 -3.83 8.07 -0.21
CA THR A 137 -2.95 9.22 0.08
C THR A 137 -1.74 8.79 0.90
N VAL A 138 -1.95 7.95 1.92
CA VAL A 138 -0.85 7.40 2.72
C VAL A 138 0.12 6.61 1.84
N THR A 139 -0.38 5.73 0.98
CA THR A 139 0.47 4.96 0.06
C THR A 139 1.22 5.86 -0.91
N ALA A 140 0.62 6.94 -1.41
CA ALA A 140 1.32 7.92 -2.23
C ALA A 140 2.46 8.61 -1.47
N ILE A 141 2.22 9.04 -0.22
CA ILE A 141 3.25 9.63 0.65
C ILE A 141 4.37 8.61 0.94
N GLN A 142 4.01 7.36 1.19
CA GLN A 142 4.97 6.28 1.43
C GLN A 142 5.85 6.03 0.21
N ALA A 143 5.25 5.94 -0.97
CA ALA A 143 5.93 5.70 -2.22
C ALA A 143 6.91 6.83 -2.61
N VAL A 144 6.50 8.08 -2.44
CA VAL A 144 7.27 9.25 -2.92
C VAL A 144 8.26 9.75 -1.88
N TYR A 145 7.93 9.66 -0.59
CA TYR A 145 8.69 10.33 0.47
C TYR A 145 9.24 9.36 1.52
N LEU A 146 8.38 8.62 2.22
CA LEU A 146 8.82 7.87 3.42
C LEU A 146 9.75 6.70 3.05
N LEU A 147 9.37 5.85 2.10
CA LEU A 147 10.19 4.71 1.71
C LEU A 147 11.51 5.13 1.07
N PRO A 148 11.56 6.09 0.12
CA PRO A 148 12.84 6.57 -0.40
C PRO A 148 13.76 7.11 0.71
N THR A 149 13.21 7.84 1.68
CA THR A 149 13.96 8.40 2.81
C THR A 149 14.50 7.30 3.72
N LEU A 150 13.65 6.35 4.11
CA LEU A 150 14.02 5.20 4.95
C LEU A 150 15.05 4.31 4.25
N ASN A 151 14.88 4.06 2.95
CA ASN A 151 15.81 3.25 2.16
C ASN A 151 17.21 3.89 2.09
N LYS A 152 17.28 5.22 1.90
CA LYS A 152 18.56 5.95 1.89
C LYS A 152 19.28 5.83 3.23
N LYS A 153 18.55 6.06 4.33
CA LYS A 153 19.09 5.97 5.69
C LYS A 153 19.50 4.55 6.05
N ALA A 154 18.69 3.55 5.70
CA ALA A 154 19.00 2.14 5.91
C ALA A 154 20.29 1.72 5.16
N LYS A 155 20.47 2.17 3.91
CA LYS A 155 21.71 1.95 3.15
C LYS A 155 22.92 2.63 3.81
N GLN A 156 22.75 3.82 4.37
CA GLN A 156 23.81 4.52 5.09
C GLN A 156 24.21 3.78 6.36
N ILE A 157 23.25 3.35 7.17
CA ILE A 157 23.50 2.54 8.38
C ILE A 157 24.23 1.25 8.00
N ASN A 158 23.78 0.52 6.98
CA ASN A 158 24.45 -0.70 6.51
C ASN A 158 25.88 -0.47 6.01
N ARG A 159 26.19 0.70 5.43
CA ARG A 159 27.54 1.02 4.92
C ARG A 159 28.49 1.51 6.00
N THR A 160 27.98 2.31 6.93
CA THR A 160 28.81 3.02 7.92
C THR A 160 28.87 2.29 9.25
N GLY A 161 27.89 1.45 9.57
CA GLY A 161 27.71 0.85 10.89
C GLY A 161 27.32 1.84 11.98
N HIS A 162 27.07 3.11 11.63
CA HIS A 162 26.71 4.17 12.58
C HIS A 162 25.19 4.36 12.59
N GLU A 163 24.66 4.67 13.78
CA GLU A 163 23.24 4.99 13.96
C GLU A 163 22.88 6.34 13.33
N ASP A 164 21.66 6.46 12.81
CA ASP A 164 21.08 7.70 12.29
C ASP A 164 19.93 8.13 13.20
N GLU A 165 20.09 9.25 13.93
CA GLU A 165 19.08 9.73 14.88
C GLU A 165 17.70 10.02 14.26
N GLN A 166 17.65 10.29 12.96
CA GLN A 166 16.40 10.58 12.26
C GLN A 166 15.73 9.31 11.75
N PHE A 167 16.45 8.19 11.62
CA PHE A 167 15.88 6.92 11.17
C PHE A 167 14.75 6.42 12.10
N PRO A 168 14.92 6.38 13.44
CA PRO A 168 13.82 6.02 14.35
C PRO A 168 12.63 6.98 14.29
N LYS A 169 12.85 8.27 13.99
CA LYS A 169 11.77 9.26 13.85
C LYS A 169 10.97 9.01 12.57
N ALA A 170 11.66 8.83 11.44
CA ALA A 170 11.04 8.49 10.16
C ALA A 170 10.30 7.15 10.21
N HIS A 171 10.87 6.15 10.90
CA HIS A 171 10.24 4.85 11.07
C HIS A 171 8.98 4.94 11.94
N ARG A 172 9.00 5.70 13.04
CA ARG A 172 7.79 5.97 13.85
C ARG A 172 6.71 6.68 13.06
N ALA A 173 7.08 7.67 12.22
CA ALA A 173 6.13 8.30 11.32
C ALA A 173 5.52 7.28 10.34
N TYR A 174 6.34 6.42 9.73
CA TYR A 174 5.86 5.35 8.86
C TYR A 174 4.85 4.43 9.55
N ILE A 175 5.12 4.01 10.80
CA ILE A 175 4.17 3.20 11.59
C ILE A 175 2.86 3.95 11.81
N GLY A 176 2.91 5.23 12.19
CA GLY A 176 1.69 6.03 12.39
C GLY A 176 0.84 6.13 11.11
N PHE A 177 1.49 6.35 9.97
CA PHE A 177 0.84 6.37 8.66
C PHE A 177 0.21 5.00 8.32
N GLU A 178 0.92 3.90 8.55
CA GLU A 178 0.39 2.53 8.39
C GLU A 178 -0.84 2.29 9.27
N THR A 179 -0.80 2.71 10.54
CA THR A 179 -1.93 2.57 11.46
C THR A 179 -3.16 3.32 10.95
N VAL A 180 -2.99 4.56 10.49
CA VAL A 180 -4.09 5.35 9.91
C VAL A 180 -4.65 4.68 8.64
N LYS A 181 -3.78 4.13 7.79
CA LYS A 181 -4.17 3.40 6.57
C LYS A 181 -5.02 2.17 6.90
N ILE A 182 -4.59 1.30 7.81
CA ILE A 182 -5.35 0.09 8.16
C ILE A 182 -6.71 0.42 8.79
N VAL A 183 -6.81 1.50 9.59
CA VAL A 183 -8.10 1.94 10.15
C VAL A 183 -9.04 2.42 9.03
N GLY A 184 -8.52 3.20 8.07
CA GLY A 184 -9.28 3.62 6.89
C GLY A 184 -9.82 2.43 6.09
N LEU A 185 -8.94 1.47 5.78
CA LEU A 185 -9.30 0.26 5.03
C LEU A 185 -10.34 -0.61 5.77
N ALA A 186 -10.19 -0.78 7.08
CA ALA A 186 -11.14 -1.53 7.89
C ALA A 186 -12.53 -0.86 7.89
N VAL A 187 -12.59 0.46 8.08
CA VAL A 187 -13.85 1.22 8.04
C VAL A 187 -14.50 1.13 6.66
N ALA A 188 -13.73 1.31 5.59
CA ALA A 188 -14.23 1.20 4.22
C ALA A 188 -14.79 -0.20 3.94
N GLY A 189 -14.00 -1.25 4.21
CA GLY A 189 -14.39 -2.65 3.99
C GLY A 189 -15.68 -3.01 4.74
N LEU A 190 -15.77 -2.66 6.02
CA LEU A 190 -16.97 -2.91 6.83
C LEU A 190 -18.20 -2.14 6.34
N ARG A 191 -18.03 -0.88 5.91
CA ARG A 191 -19.12 -0.06 5.40
C ARG A 191 -19.67 -0.59 4.08
N PHE A 192 -18.81 -0.90 3.11
CA PHE A 192 -19.24 -1.51 1.85
C PHE A 192 -19.83 -2.91 2.08
N GLY A 193 -19.24 -3.71 2.96
CA GLY A 193 -19.80 -5.01 3.35
C GLY A 193 -21.21 -4.90 3.91
N LYS A 194 -21.45 -3.94 4.83
CA LYS A 194 -22.78 -3.69 5.40
C LYS A 194 -23.80 -3.29 4.34
N MET A 195 -23.41 -2.52 3.33
CA MET A 195 -24.31 -2.12 2.22
C MET A 195 -24.79 -3.29 1.38
N LEU A 196 -24.13 -4.45 1.41
CA LEU A 196 -24.54 -5.64 0.66
C LEU A 196 -25.59 -6.49 1.40
N THR A 197 -25.71 -6.28 2.71
CA THR A 197 -26.62 -7.02 3.60
C THR A 197 -27.93 -6.29 3.86
N LEU A 198 -28.04 -5.04 3.41
CA LEU A 198 -29.26 -4.23 3.43
C LEU A 198 -29.96 -4.32 2.08
#